data_AF-G8ZSE4-F1
#
_entry.id   AF-G8ZSE4-F1
#
_cell.length_a   1.000
_cell.length_b   1.000
_cell.length_c   1.000
_cell.angle_alpha   90.00
_cell.angle_beta   90.00
_cell.angle_gamma   90.00
#
_symmetry.space_group_name_H-M   'P 1'
#
loop_
_entity.id
_entity.type
_entity.pdbx_description
1 polymer ?
#
loop_
_entity_poly.entity_id
_entity_poly.type
_entity_poly.pdbx_seq_one_letter_code
_entity_poly.pdbx_strand_id
1 'polypeptide(L)'
;MSQTSPVGRALTITGVLAALSLTGYAVYFDYKRRSNPQFRKQLRHKIKKQEALEKKEQEEAKQVKLQNVREFLTQELATDPIPSDPTQREATFTTNVEIGERLSMTPGKELESASKFYKALSVYPNPADLLGIYQRSVPEAVYEYIVMMIAILPPANISTFLSGAKDQVMAQQAETAAMAEANEIDE
;
A
#
# COMPACT_ATOMS: atom_id res chain seq x y z
N MET A 1 -27.33 -29.43 -60.59
CA MET A 1 -26.39 -30.34 -59.90
C MET A 1 -24.98 -29.96 -60.34
N SER A 2 -24.25 -29.18 -59.55
CA SER A 2 -22.86 -28.80 -59.92
C SER A 2 -21.95 -30.02 -59.87
N GLN A 3 -21.55 -30.51 -61.04
CA GLN A 3 -20.52 -31.53 -61.13
C GLN A 3 -19.16 -30.89 -60.83
N THR A 4 -18.66 -31.09 -59.61
CA THR A 4 -17.30 -30.69 -59.24
C THR A 4 -16.29 -31.56 -59.98
N SER A 5 -15.34 -30.91 -60.67
CA SER A 5 -14.31 -31.61 -61.45
C SER A 5 -13.44 -32.50 -60.55
N PRO A 6 -12.90 -33.62 -61.06
CA PRO A 6 -12.07 -34.53 -60.27
C PRO A 6 -10.84 -33.83 -59.67
N VAL A 7 -10.30 -32.82 -60.35
CA VAL A 7 -9.21 -31.96 -59.86
C VAL A 7 -9.65 -31.08 -58.70
N GLY A 8 -10.84 -30.45 -58.79
CA GLY A 8 -11.40 -29.65 -57.70
C GLY A 8 -11.65 -30.49 -56.43
N ARG A 9 -12.14 -31.72 -56.61
CA ARG A 9 -12.31 -32.67 -55.50
C ARG A 9 -10.97 -33.04 -54.86
N ALA A 10 -9.97 -33.37 -55.66
CA ALA A 10 -8.63 -33.67 -55.17
C ALA A 10 -8.05 -32.52 -54.32
N LEU A 11 -8.11 -31.28 -54.82
CA LEU A 11 -7.61 -30.09 -54.10
C LEU A 11 -8.34 -29.86 -52.77
N THR A 12 -9.66 -30.01 -52.73
CA THR A 12 -10.42 -29.86 -51.47
C THR A 12 -10.05 -30.93 -50.45
N ILE A 13 -9.86 -32.18 -50.88
CA ILE A 13 -9.48 -33.28 -50.01
C ILE A 13 -8.07 -33.04 -49.44
N THR A 14 -7.10 -32.64 -50.28
CA THR A 14 -5.73 -32.35 -49.82
C THR A 14 -5.68 -31.15 -48.88
N GLY A 15 -6.45 -30.08 -49.17
CA GLY A 15 -6.54 -28.91 -48.31
C GLY A 15 -7.11 -29.21 -46.93
N VAL A 16 -8.18 -30.02 -46.87
CA VAL A 16 -8.77 -30.47 -45.60
C VAL A 16 -7.81 -31.37 -44.84
N LEU A 17 -7.12 -32.30 -45.52
CA LEU A 17 -6.13 -33.17 -44.89
C LEU A 17 -4.97 -32.37 -44.29
N ALA A 18 -4.47 -31.37 -45.02
CA ALA A 18 -3.37 -30.52 -44.56
C ALA A 18 -3.79 -29.70 -43.33
N ALA A 19 -4.98 -29.09 -43.36
CA ALA A 19 -5.51 -28.32 -42.23
C ALA A 19 -5.70 -29.18 -40.98
N LEU A 20 -6.26 -30.39 -41.12
CA LEU A 20 -6.42 -31.34 -40.01
C LEU A 20 -5.07 -31.80 -39.46
N SER A 21 -4.10 -32.04 -40.33
CA SER A 21 -2.75 -32.48 -39.92
C SER A 21 -2.03 -31.40 -39.12
N LEU A 22 -2.09 -30.14 -39.58
CA LEU A 22 -1.50 -28.99 -38.87
C LEU A 22 -2.18 -28.75 -37.53
N THR A 23 -3.52 -28.81 -37.51
CA THR A 23 -4.30 -28.63 -36.28
C THR A 23 -4.02 -29.74 -35.26
N GLY A 24 -4.01 -30.99 -35.71
CA GLY A 24 -3.66 -32.15 -34.88
C GLY A 24 -2.25 -32.04 -34.31
N TYR A 25 -1.28 -31.61 -35.13
CA TYR A 25 0.09 -31.38 -34.66
C TYR A 25 0.18 -30.24 -33.65
N ALA A 26 -0.53 -29.13 -33.86
CA ALA A 26 -0.55 -28.02 -32.90
C ALA A 26 -1.13 -28.45 -31.55
N VAL A 27 -2.22 -29.22 -31.53
CA VAL A 27 -2.82 -29.79 -30.32
C VAL A 27 -1.85 -30.75 -29.63
N TYR A 28 -1.25 -31.69 -30.38
CA TYR A 28 -0.25 -32.62 -29.85
C TYR A 28 0.96 -31.90 -29.27
N PHE A 29 1.47 -30.88 -29.97
CA PHE A 29 2.63 -30.10 -29.55
C PHE A 29 2.34 -29.31 -28.26
N ASP A 30 1.17 -28.67 -28.16
CA ASP A 30 0.77 -27.98 -26.93
C ASP A 30 0.59 -28.96 -25.76
N TYR A 31 -0.02 -30.12 -26.00
CA TYR A 31 -0.14 -31.18 -24.99
C TYR A 31 1.22 -31.68 -24.51
N LYS A 32 2.15 -31.97 -25.44
CA LYS A 32 3.52 -32.42 -25.11
C LYS A 32 4.31 -31.35 -24.36
N ARG A 33 4.14 -30.07 -24.71
CA ARG A 33 4.77 -28.95 -24.01
C ARG A 33 4.22 -28.79 -22.59
N ARG A 34 2.90 -28.85 -22.40
CA ARG A 34 2.25 -28.68 -21.09
C ARG A 34 2.42 -29.89 -20.15
N SER A 35 2.53 -31.10 -20.71
CA SER A 35 2.78 -32.31 -19.93
C SER A 35 4.24 -32.48 -19.52
N ASN A 36 5.18 -31.71 -20.09
CA ASN A 36 6.59 -31.78 -19.71
C ASN A 36 6.82 -31.18 -18.29
N PRO A 37 7.35 -31.97 -17.33
CA PRO A 37 7.61 -31.49 -15.97
C PRO A 37 8.64 -30.35 -15.90
N GLN A 38 9.62 -30.32 -16.80
CA GLN A 38 10.63 -29.25 -16.84
C GLN A 38 10.00 -27.91 -17.23
N PHE A 39 9.07 -27.90 -18.19
CA PHE A 39 8.36 -26.69 -18.61
C PHE A 39 7.54 -26.10 -17.45
N ARG A 40 6.82 -26.95 -16.70
CA ARG A 40 6.06 -26.54 -15.51
C ARG A 40 6.97 -25.97 -14.43
N LYS A 41 8.14 -26.58 -14.21
CA LYS A 41 9.14 -26.08 -13.24
C LYS A 41 9.68 -24.71 -13.65
N GLN A 42 10.03 -24.52 -14.92
CA GLN A 42 10.51 -23.24 -15.45
C GLN A 42 9.43 -22.17 -15.38
N LEU A 43 8.18 -22.50 -15.69
CA LEU A 43 7.05 -21.55 -15.61
C LEU A 43 6.84 -21.08 -14.16
N ARG A 44 6.81 -22.00 -13.19
CA ARG A 44 6.73 -21.66 -11.77
C ARG A 44 7.88 -20.77 -11.33
N HIS A 45 9.10 -21.06 -11.80
CA HIS A 45 10.27 -20.24 -11.49
C HIS A 45 10.16 -18.82 -12.07
N LYS A 46 9.66 -18.68 -13.31
CA LYS A 46 9.44 -17.37 -13.95
C LYS A 46 8.37 -16.56 -13.21
N ILE A 47 7.23 -17.18 -12.89
CA ILE A 47 6.15 -16.53 -12.12
C ILE A 47 6.68 -16.07 -10.76
N LYS A 48 7.34 -16.96 -10.00
CA LYS A 48 7.93 -16.59 -8.71
C LYS A 48 8.95 -15.46 -8.83
N LYS A 49 9.75 -15.44 -9.90
CA LYS A 49 10.72 -14.36 -10.16
C LYS A 49 10.01 -13.04 -10.49
N GLN A 50 8.94 -13.06 -11.27
CA GLN A 50 8.13 -11.87 -11.58
C GLN A 50 7.45 -11.32 -10.32
N GLU A 51 6.80 -12.18 -9.53
CA GLU A 51 6.20 -11.78 -8.25
C GLU A 51 7.25 -11.19 -7.29
N ALA A 52 8.46 -11.75 -7.26
CA ALA A 52 9.55 -11.20 -6.44
C ALA A 52 10.05 -9.84 -6.96
N LEU A 53 10.10 -9.64 -8.27
CA LEU A 53 10.46 -8.35 -8.88
C LEU A 53 9.38 -7.29 -8.61
N GLU A 54 8.10 -7.62 -8.83
CA GLU A 54 6.98 -6.72 -8.55
C GLU A 54 6.93 -6.30 -7.07
N LYS A 55 7.16 -7.23 -6.14
CA LYS A 55 7.28 -6.92 -4.71
C LYS A 55 8.44 -5.97 -4.43
N LYS A 56 9.60 -6.23 -5.02
CA LYS A 56 10.80 -5.39 -4.87
C LYS A 56 10.57 -3.98 -5.42
N GLU A 57 9.94 -3.85 -6.58
CA GLU A 57 9.57 -2.56 -7.18
C GLU A 57 8.56 -1.80 -6.31
N GLN A 58 7.56 -2.48 -5.75
CA GLN A 58 6.60 -1.87 -4.82
C GLN A 58 7.27 -1.41 -3.52
N GLU A 59 8.19 -2.20 -2.97
CA GLU A 59 8.98 -1.84 -1.79
C GLU A 59 9.88 -0.63 -2.06
N GLU A 60 10.57 -0.61 -3.21
CA GLU A 60 11.39 0.53 -3.65
C GLU A 60 10.55 1.79 -3.84
N ALA A 61 9.38 1.69 -4.49
CA ALA A 61 8.47 2.83 -4.66
C ALA A 61 7.97 3.37 -3.31
N LYS A 62 7.66 2.50 -2.35
CA LYS A 62 7.30 2.90 -0.98
C LYS A 62 8.46 3.59 -0.27
N GLN A 63 9.67 3.08 -0.41
CA GLN A 63 10.87 3.69 0.19
C GLN A 63 11.12 5.08 -0.39
N VAL A 64 11.03 5.25 -1.70
CA VAL A 64 11.16 6.56 -2.36
C VAL A 64 10.07 7.52 -1.89
N LYS A 65 8.80 7.07 -1.80
CA LYS A 65 7.71 7.91 -1.27
C LYS A 65 8.02 8.38 0.16
N LEU A 66 8.48 7.48 1.04
CA LEU A 66 8.83 7.82 2.42
C LEU A 66 10.03 8.78 2.51
N GLN A 67 11.05 8.60 1.66
CA GLN A 67 12.19 9.51 1.59
C GLN A 67 11.75 10.92 1.18
N ASN A 68 10.92 11.05 0.14
CA ASN A 68 10.39 12.32 -0.32
C ASN A 68 9.58 13.04 0.78
N VAL A 69 8.71 12.31 1.47
CA VAL A 69 7.93 12.87 2.59
C VAL A 69 8.84 13.31 3.73
N ARG A 70 9.88 12.53 4.05
CA ARG A 70 10.85 12.87 5.09
C ARG A 70 11.60 14.14 4.75
N GLU A 71 12.16 14.23 3.54
CA GLU A 71 12.91 15.41 3.08
C GLU A 71 12.02 16.65 3.13
N PHE A 72 10.82 16.57 2.56
CA PHE A 72 9.85 17.67 2.59
C PHE A 72 9.52 18.11 4.03
N LEU A 73 9.18 17.16 4.91
CA LEU A 73 8.83 17.48 6.30
C LEU A 73 10.00 18.14 7.04
N THR A 74 11.23 17.63 6.86
CA THR A 74 12.40 18.23 7.51
C THR A 74 12.69 19.65 7.02
N GLN A 75 12.51 19.92 5.74
CA GLN A 75 12.69 21.26 5.17
C GLN A 75 11.59 22.23 5.64
N GLU A 76 10.34 21.77 5.66
CA GLU A 76 9.18 22.57 6.11
C GLU A 76 9.31 22.94 7.60
N LEU A 77 9.75 22.01 8.45
CA LEU A 77 9.97 22.27 9.88
C LEU A 77 11.22 23.12 10.14
N ALA A 78 12.21 23.10 9.26
CA ALA A 78 13.36 23.99 9.35
C ALA A 78 13.00 25.44 8.95
N THR A 79 12.10 25.60 7.99
CA THR A 79 11.67 26.92 7.48
C THR A 79 10.65 27.58 8.41
N ASP A 80 9.68 26.82 8.89
CA ASP A 80 8.60 27.29 9.78
C ASP A 80 8.50 26.31 10.96
N PRO A 81 9.29 26.56 12.03
CA PRO A 81 9.36 25.67 13.18
C PRO A 81 8.09 25.77 14.03
N ILE A 82 7.70 24.63 14.62
CA ILE A 82 6.54 24.58 15.52
C ILE A 82 6.83 25.40 16.78
N PRO A 83 6.00 26.41 17.13
CA PRO A 83 6.20 27.20 18.33
C PRO A 83 6.18 26.34 19.60
N SER A 84 7.18 26.53 20.45
CA SER A 84 7.25 25.84 21.76
C SER A 84 6.38 26.53 22.83
N ASP A 85 5.98 27.77 22.58
CA ASP A 85 5.21 28.59 23.51
C ASP A 85 3.75 28.10 23.60
N PRO A 86 3.26 27.74 24.79
CA PRO A 86 1.86 27.36 25.00
C PRO A 86 0.85 28.41 24.53
N THR A 87 1.17 29.70 24.61
CA THR A 87 0.23 30.79 24.26
C THR A 87 -0.08 30.85 22.76
N GLN A 88 0.83 30.34 21.92
CA GLN A 88 0.71 30.39 20.47
C GLN A 88 0.11 29.10 19.88
N ARG A 89 -0.15 28.08 20.70
CA ARG A 89 -0.66 26.77 20.25
C ARG A 89 -1.99 26.88 19.54
N GLU A 90 -2.93 27.65 20.12
CA GLU A 90 -4.26 27.83 19.54
C GLU A 90 -4.20 28.55 18.19
N ALA A 91 -3.46 29.65 18.10
CA ALA A 91 -3.27 30.37 16.84
C ALA A 91 -2.57 29.51 15.78
N THR A 92 -1.56 28.73 16.18
CA THR A 92 -0.84 27.79 15.30
C THR A 92 -1.79 26.71 14.79
N PHE A 93 -2.59 26.12 15.68
CA PHE A 93 -3.58 25.11 15.33
C PHE A 93 -4.56 25.65 14.28
N THR A 94 -5.24 26.76 14.59
CA THR A 94 -6.27 27.34 13.72
C THR A 94 -5.70 27.71 12.35
N THR A 95 -4.58 28.42 12.33
CA THR A 95 -3.93 28.85 11.07
C THR A 95 -3.55 27.65 10.19
N ASN A 96 -2.98 26.60 10.79
CA ASN A 96 -2.56 25.42 10.04
C ASN A 96 -3.75 24.58 9.55
N VAL A 97 -4.82 24.45 10.34
CA VAL A 97 -6.04 23.74 9.90
C VAL A 97 -6.68 24.47 8.72
N GLU A 98 -6.84 25.79 8.81
CA GLU A 98 -7.42 26.59 7.73
C GLU A 98 -6.61 26.51 6.42
N ILE A 99 -5.29 26.62 6.51
CA ILE A 99 -4.41 26.49 5.34
C ILE A 99 -4.43 25.05 4.82
N GLY A 100 -4.37 24.06 5.71
CA GLY A 100 -4.41 22.64 5.36
C GLY A 100 -5.69 22.28 4.60
N GLU A 101 -6.84 22.77 5.07
CA GLU A 101 -8.15 22.58 4.42
C GLU A 101 -8.21 23.25 3.04
N ARG A 102 -7.69 24.47 2.90
CA ARG A 102 -7.63 25.13 1.60
C ARG A 102 -6.74 24.36 0.60
N LEU A 103 -5.60 23.87 1.06
CA LEU A 103 -4.66 23.11 0.23
C LEU A 103 -5.20 21.72 -0.13
N SER A 104 -5.99 21.09 0.75
CA SER A 104 -6.55 19.75 0.50
C SER A 104 -7.56 19.74 -0.66
N MET A 105 -8.17 20.89 -0.96
CA MET A 105 -9.06 21.07 -2.11
C MET A 105 -8.31 21.28 -3.43
N THR A 106 -6.99 21.47 -3.40
CA THR A 106 -6.18 21.73 -4.60
C THR A 106 -5.45 20.45 -5.04
N PRO A 107 -5.71 19.93 -6.25
CA PRO A 107 -4.99 18.75 -6.75
C PRO A 107 -3.48 18.98 -6.83
N GLY A 108 -2.70 18.00 -6.38
CA GLY A 108 -1.23 18.05 -6.39
C GLY A 108 -0.61 18.76 -5.17
N LYS A 109 -1.41 19.25 -4.23
CA LYS A 109 -0.96 19.90 -2.99
C LYS A 109 -1.20 19.06 -1.73
N GLU A 110 -1.39 17.76 -1.89
CA GLU A 110 -1.76 16.85 -0.80
C GLU A 110 -0.66 16.78 0.27
N LEU A 111 0.60 16.79 -0.17
CA LEU A 111 1.77 16.78 0.71
C LEU A 111 1.91 18.09 1.51
N GLU A 112 1.68 19.23 0.87
CA GLU A 112 1.68 20.55 1.53
C GLU A 112 0.53 20.67 2.53
N SER A 113 -0.66 20.18 2.15
CA SER A 113 -1.83 20.13 3.04
C SER A 113 -1.55 19.27 4.29
N ALA A 114 -0.98 18.08 4.09
CA ALA A 114 -0.66 17.17 5.16
C ALA A 114 0.34 17.73 6.17
N SER A 115 1.33 18.52 5.73
CA SER A 115 2.28 19.13 6.68
C SER A 115 1.63 20.17 7.58
N LYS A 116 0.62 20.90 7.09
CA LYS A 116 -0.15 21.83 7.94
C LYS A 116 -0.99 21.06 8.94
N PHE A 117 -1.69 20.00 8.54
CA PHE A 117 -2.42 19.15 9.48
C PHE A 117 -1.51 18.47 10.51
N TYR A 118 -0.31 18.05 10.12
CA TYR A 118 0.72 17.52 11.02
C TYR A 118 1.15 18.56 12.07
N LYS A 119 1.40 19.82 11.66
CA LYS A 119 1.72 20.92 12.57
C LYS A 119 0.57 21.19 13.55
N ALA A 120 -0.66 21.27 13.06
CA ALA A 120 -1.85 21.41 13.91
C ALA A 120 -1.98 20.27 14.93
N LEU A 121 -1.75 19.02 14.50
CA LEU A 121 -1.79 17.85 15.35
C LEU A 121 -0.73 17.90 16.46
N SER A 122 0.46 18.44 16.18
CA SER A 122 1.57 18.52 17.13
C SER A 122 1.32 19.48 18.31
N VAL A 123 0.44 20.46 18.14
CA VAL A 123 0.10 21.45 19.18
C VAL A 123 -1.22 21.16 19.88
N TYR A 124 -1.99 20.18 19.39
CA TYR A 124 -3.30 19.84 19.93
C TYR A 124 -3.19 18.96 21.19
N PRO A 125 -4.00 19.23 22.25
CA PRO A 125 -3.87 18.53 23.53
C PRO A 125 -4.27 17.05 23.47
N ASN A 126 -5.27 16.68 22.66
CA ASN A 126 -5.71 15.29 22.50
C ASN A 126 -5.57 14.82 21.04
N PRO A 127 -4.36 14.45 20.59
CA PRO A 127 -4.11 14.16 19.18
C PRO A 127 -4.87 12.92 18.66
N ALA A 128 -5.29 11.99 19.53
CA ALA A 128 -6.05 10.80 19.12
C ALA A 128 -7.43 11.18 18.57
N ASP A 129 -8.16 12.05 19.28
CA ASP A 129 -9.48 12.53 18.85
C ASP A 129 -9.37 13.29 17.52
N LEU A 130 -8.37 14.18 17.42
CA LEU A 130 -8.15 14.98 16.22
C LEU A 130 -7.77 14.12 15.01
N LEU A 131 -6.92 13.11 15.19
CA LEU A 131 -6.59 12.16 14.13
C LEU A 131 -7.83 11.39 13.66
N GLY A 132 -8.70 10.99 14.60
CA GLY A 132 -9.99 10.36 14.27
C GLY A 132 -10.98 11.29 13.56
N ILE A 133 -10.87 12.62 13.74
CA ILE A 133 -11.62 13.61 12.95
C ILE A 133 -11.02 13.71 11.53
N TYR A 134 -9.69 13.80 11.41
CA TYR A 134 -9.02 13.86 10.11
C TYR A 134 -9.34 12.65 9.24
N GLN A 135 -9.34 11.44 9.81
CA GLN A 135 -9.68 10.22 9.09
C GLN A 135 -11.06 10.28 8.39
N ARG A 136 -12.00 11.06 8.93
CA ARG A 136 -13.37 11.18 8.42
C ARG A 136 -13.62 12.42 7.56
N SER A 137 -12.81 13.46 7.73
CA SER A 137 -13.08 14.79 7.14
C SER A 137 -12.09 15.20 6.06
N VAL A 138 -10.88 14.64 6.07
CA VAL A 138 -9.81 14.97 5.12
C VAL A 138 -9.78 13.92 4.00
N PRO A 139 -9.49 14.30 2.74
CA PRO A 139 -9.32 13.33 1.65
C PRO A 139 -8.28 12.25 1.98
N GLU A 140 -8.54 11.01 1.55
CA GLU A 140 -7.70 9.84 1.86
C GLU A 140 -6.22 10.07 1.50
N ALA A 141 -5.94 10.65 0.33
CA ALA A 141 -4.58 10.94 -0.12
C ALA A 141 -3.81 11.88 0.83
N VAL A 142 -4.48 12.86 1.44
CA VAL A 142 -3.87 13.77 2.42
C VAL A 142 -3.69 13.05 3.76
N TYR A 143 -4.70 12.29 4.20
CA TYR A 143 -4.63 11.51 5.43
C TYR A 143 -3.48 10.50 5.41
N GLU A 144 -3.25 9.81 4.29
CA GLU A 144 -2.09 8.94 4.10
C GLU A 144 -0.77 9.67 4.38
N TYR A 145 -0.60 10.89 3.85
CA TYR A 145 0.60 11.69 4.09
C TYR A 145 0.73 12.13 5.55
N ILE A 146 -0.37 12.47 6.24
CA ILE A 146 -0.36 12.77 7.68
C ILE A 146 0.18 11.57 8.46
N VAL A 147 -0.34 10.37 8.19
CA VAL A 147 0.10 9.13 8.86
C VAL A 147 1.57 8.83 8.55
N MET A 148 2.01 9.00 7.29
CA MET A 148 3.42 8.85 6.93
C MET A 148 4.33 9.84 7.67
N MET A 149 3.93 11.11 7.80
CA MET A 149 4.70 12.12 8.54
C MET A 149 4.81 11.76 10.02
N ILE A 150 3.73 11.29 10.66
CA ILE A 150 3.74 10.82 12.06
C ILE A 150 4.67 9.61 12.22
N ALA A 151 4.65 8.67 11.27
CA ALA A 151 5.53 7.51 11.31
C ALA A 151 7.03 7.88 11.15
N ILE A 152 7.32 8.91 10.34
CA ILE A 152 8.69 9.41 10.11
C ILE A 152 9.21 10.20 11.31
N LEU A 153 8.39 11.09 11.85
CA LEU A 153 8.71 11.95 12.98
C LEU A 153 7.48 12.06 13.89
N PRO A 154 7.37 11.22 14.92
CA PRO A 154 6.24 11.29 15.85
C PRO A 154 6.27 12.60 16.66
N PRO A 155 5.18 13.40 16.66
CA PRO A 155 5.04 14.52 17.57
C PRO A 155 5.08 14.09 19.03
N ALA A 156 5.61 14.94 19.91
CA ALA A 156 5.80 14.61 21.34
C ALA A 156 4.49 14.24 22.08
N ASN A 157 3.37 14.88 21.72
CA ASN A 157 2.05 14.57 22.26
C ASN A 157 1.48 13.23 21.75
N ILE A 158 1.90 12.76 20.57
CA ILE A 158 1.50 11.46 20.01
C ILE A 158 2.37 10.33 20.57
N SER A 159 3.68 10.57 20.76
CA SER A 159 4.58 9.55 21.32
C SER A 159 4.13 9.09 22.69
N THR A 160 3.62 9.99 23.54
CA THR A 160 3.09 9.68 24.88
C THR A 160 1.85 8.77 24.81
N PHE A 161 0.98 8.99 23.82
CA PHE A 161 -0.17 8.13 23.57
C PHE A 161 0.25 6.75 23.05
N LEU A 162 1.16 6.70 22.08
CA LEU A 162 1.66 5.44 21.51
C LEU A 162 2.39 4.58 22.55
N SER A 163 3.16 5.20 23.46
CA SER A 163 3.79 4.48 24.57
C SER A 163 2.75 4.00 25.59
N GLY A 164 1.79 4.86 25.98
CA GLY A 164 0.74 4.49 26.94
C GLY A 164 -0.16 3.35 26.44
N ALA A 165 -0.51 3.33 25.16
CA ALA A 165 -1.26 2.24 24.54
C ALA A 165 -0.46 0.93 24.53
N LYS A 166 0.85 0.99 24.29
CA LYS A 166 1.73 -0.18 24.34
C LYS A 166 1.82 -0.77 25.75
N ASP A 167 1.91 0.07 26.77
CA ASP A 167 1.95 -0.35 28.17
C ASP A 167 0.63 -1.02 28.60
N GLN A 168 -0.52 -0.51 28.15
CA GLN A 168 -1.83 -1.13 28.41
C GLN A 168 -2.00 -2.50 27.75
N VAL A 169 -1.55 -2.65 26.50
CA VAL A 169 -1.59 -3.95 25.79
C VAL A 169 -0.66 -4.96 26.46
N MET A 170 0.53 -4.54 26.90
CA MET A 170 1.47 -5.40 27.62
C MET A 170 0.93 -5.81 29.00
N ALA A 171 0.25 -4.89 29.71
CA ALA A 171 -0.38 -5.20 30.99
C ALA A 171 -1.54 -6.21 30.84
N GLN A 172 -2.41 -6.06 29.84
CA GLN A 172 -3.48 -7.03 29.56
C GLN A 172 -2.92 -8.39 29.13
N GLN A 173 -1.83 -8.43 28.37
CA GLN A 173 -1.18 -9.68 27.97
C GLN A 173 -0.51 -10.38 29.17
N ALA A 174 0.09 -9.62 30.10
CA ALA A 174 0.66 -10.16 31.32
C ALA A 174 -0.43 -10.68 32.28
N GLU A 175 -1.55 -9.99 32.40
CA GLU A 175 -2.68 -10.38 33.26
C GLU A 175 -3.40 -11.63 32.71
N THR A 176 -3.59 -11.71 31.40
CA THR A 176 -4.16 -12.90 30.75
C THR A 176 -3.22 -14.11 30.80
N ALA A 177 -1.90 -13.90 30.66
CA ALA A 177 -0.91 -14.96 30.84
C ALA A 177 -0.87 -15.47 32.29
N ALA A 178 -0.92 -14.57 33.27
CA ALA A 178 -0.95 -14.94 34.69
C ALA A 178 -2.26 -15.69 35.07
N MET A 179 -3.40 -15.31 34.49
CA MET A 179 -4.67 -16.04 34.67
C MET A 179 -4.65 -17.43 34.02
N ALA A 180 -3.95 -17.59 32.89
CA ALA A 180 -3.81 -18.90 32.23
C ALA A 180 -2.91 -19.85 33.05
N GLU A 181 -1.79 -19.33 33.58
CA GLU A 181 -0.86 -20.11 34.40
C GLU A 181 -1.49 -20.51 35.75
N ALA A 182 -2.33 -19.65 36.34
CA ALA A 182 -3.07 -19.99 37.57
C ALA A 182 -4.12 -21.11 37.38
N ASN A 183 -4.68 -21.24 36.17
CA ASN A 183 -5.67 -22.28 35.86
C ASN A 183 -5.03 -23.64 35.49
N GLU A 184 -3.75 -23.68 35.10
CA GLU A 184 -3.03 -24.94 34.83
C GLU A 184 -2.52 -25.64 36.11
N ILE A 185 -2.56 -24.96 37.26
CA ILE A 185 -2.06 -25.50 38.55
C ILE A 185 -3.16 -26.25 39.32
N ASP A 186 -4.42 -26.14 38.91
CA ASP A 186 -5.59 -26.71 39.60
C ASP A 186 -6.23 -27.93 38.88
N GLU A 187 -5.58 -28.48 37.84
CA GLU A 187 -5.85 -29.83 37.25
C GLU A 187 -4.77 -30.85 37.66
#